data_AF-A0A135YY00-F1
#
_entry.id   AF-A0A135YY00-F1
#
_cell.length_a   1.000
_cell.length_b   1.000
_cell.length_c   1.000
_cell.angle_alpha   90.00
_cell.angle_beta   90.00
_cell.angle_gamma   90.00
#
_symmetry.space_group_name_H-M   'P 1'
#
loop_
_entity.id
_entity.type
_entity.pdbx_description
1 polymer ?
#
loop_
_entity_poly.entity_id
_entity_poly.type
_entity_poly.pdbx_seq_one_letter_code
_entity_poly.pdbx_strand_id
1 'polypeptide(L)' 'MDYCGFSIRGTIKNVDHLYLDEIFAKNPYLNEIYADDLEGAKKDLRVLEITPITAGYLDYRTKPVFMRNFKF' A
#
# COMPACT_ATOMS: atom_id res chain seq x y z
N MET A 1 -0.24 -8.34 22.96
CA MET A 1 0.60 -7.57 22.01
C MET A 1 -0.02 -7.91 20.67
N ASP A 2 -1.00 -7.12 20.26
CA ASP A 2 -1.98 -7.53 19.25
C ASP A 2 -1.64 -6.86 17.92
N TYR A 3 -0.44 -7.13 17.45
CA TYR A 3 0.06 -6.58 16.21
C TYR A 3 0.49 -7.70 15.27
N CYS A 4 0.18 -7.49 14.00
CA CYS A 4 0.84 -8.15 12.89
C CYS A 4 1.70 -7.12 12.16
N GLY A 5 2.79 -7.60 11.56
CA GLY A 5 3.69 -6.79 10.75
C GLY A 5 3.87 -7.42 9.38
N PHE A 6 4.06 -6.58 8.38
CA PHE A 6 4.51 -7.02 7.06
C PHE A 6 5.74 -6.23 6.65
N SER A 7 6.63 -6.87 5.92
CA SER A 7 7.76 -6.24 5.26
C SER A 7 7.75 -6.62 3.78
N ILE A 8 8.05 -5.66 2.91
CA ILE A 8 8.16 -5.88 1.47
C ILE A 8 9.49 -5.27 1.04
N ARG A 9 10.27 -6.05 0.30
CA ARG A 9 11.47 -5.59 -0.39
C ARG A 9 11.24 -5.77 -1.88
N GLY A 10 11.42 -4.70 -2.64
CA GLY A 10 11.18 -4.67 -4.07
C GLY A 10 11.84 -3.49 -4.73
N THR A 11 11.60 -3.35 -6.03
CA THR A 11 11.92 -2.13 -6.78
C THR A 11 10.71 -1.23 -6.84
N ILE A 12 10.94 0.08 -6.90
CA ILE A 12 9.89 1.09 -7.01
C ILE A 12 9.96 1.71 -8.40
N LYS A 13 8.79 1.89 -9.02
CA LYS A 13 8.63 2.65 -10.26
C LYS A 13 7.58 3.73 -10.05
N ASN A 14 7.88 4.97 -10.44
CA ASN A 14 6.85 5.99 -10.57
C ASN A 14 6.04 5.69 -11.84
N VAL A 15 4.73 5.50 -11.68
CA VAL A 15 3.79 5.26 -12.78
C VAL A 15 2.84 6.44 -12.99
N ASP A 16 3.21 7.61 -12.45
CA ASP A 16 2.51 8.88 -12.53
C ASP A 16 1.04 8.76 -12.11
N HIS A 17 0.10 8.97 -13.03
CA HIS A 17 -1.34 8.92 -12.75
C HIS A 17 -1.97 7.57 -13.08
N LEU A 18 -1.17 6.58 -13.50
CA LEU A 18 -1.68 5.25 -13.78
C LEU A 18 -2.29 4.65 -12.50
N TYR A 19 -3.50 4.11 -12.63
CA TYR A 19 -4.31 3.56 -11.53
C TYR A 19 -4.85 4.59 -10.51
N LEU A 20 -4.61 5.89 -10.67
CA LEU A 20 -5.00 6.87 -9.66
C LEU A 20 -6.52 6.88 -9.42
N ASP A 21 -7.33 6.87 -10.48
CA ASP A 21 -8.80 6.81 -10.33
C ASP A 21 -9.26 5.51 -9.66
N GLU A 22 -8.61 4.38 -9.96
CA GLU A 22 -8.92 3.10 -9.31
C GLU A 22 -8.58 3.13 -7.81
N ILE A 23 -7.45 3.74 -7.45
CA ILE A 23 -7.02 3.92 -6.06
C ILE A 23 -8.02 4.79 -5.30
N PHE A 24 -8.49 5.89 -5.88
CA PHE A 24 -9.51 6.75 -5.28
C PHE A 24 -10.89 6.05 -5.16
N ALA A 25 -11.26 5.24 -6.15
CA ALA A 25 -12.51 4.46 -6.10
C ALA A 25 -12.48 3.39 -5.00
N LYS A 26 -11.32 2.77 -4.74
CA LYS A 26 -11.16 1.71 -3.72
C LYS A 26 -10.89 2.24 -2.31
N ASN A 27 -10.51 3.51 -2.16
CA ASN A 27 -10.17 4.10 -0.86
C ASN A 27 -11.05 5.34 -0.59
N PRO A 28 -12.26 5.17 -0.03
CA PRO A 28 -13.18 6.26 0.30
C PRO A 28 -12.53 7.37 1.12
N TYR A 29 -11.64 7.00 2.05
CA TYR A 29 -10.87 7.92 2.88
C TYR A 29 -10.07 8.95 2.08
N LEU A 30 -9.54 8.59 0.90
CA LEU A 30 -8.82 9.56 0.06
C LEU A 30 -9.75 10.65 -0.47
N ASN A 31 -11.01 10.34 -0.74
CA ASN A 31 -12.00 11.34 -1.14
C ASN A 31 -12.36 12.27 0.04
N GLU A 32 -12.31 11.76 1.28
CA GLU A 32 -12.59 12.55 2.47
C GLU A 32 -11.47 13.55 2.77
N ILE A 33 -10.20 13.11 2.74
CA ILE A 33 -9.06 14.00 3.06
C ILE A 33 -8.75 15.03 1.97
N TYR A 34 -9.22 14.79 0.74
CA TYR A 34 -9.08 15.72 -0.39
C TYR A 34 -10.43 16.33 -0.81
N ALA A 35 -11.43 16.34 0.08
CA ALA A 35 -12.78 16.83 -0.25
C ALA A 35 -12.79 18.28 -0.74
N ASP A 36 -11.88 19.12 -0.25
CA ASP A 36 -11.81 20.55 -0.59
C ASP A 36 -11.27 20.81 -2.01
N ASP A 37 -10.40 19.93 -2.53
CA ASP A 37 -9.84 20.04 -3.89
C ASP A 37 -9.38 18.67 -4.43
N LEU A 38 -10.36 17.83 -4.73
CA LEU A 38 -10.10 16.47 -5.22
C LEU A 38 -9.35 16.46 -6.55
N GLU A 39 -9.75 17.35 -7.47
CA GLU A 39 -9.18 17.42 -8.82
C GLU A 39 -7.76 18.02 -8.82
N GLY A 40 -7.48 18.99 -7.94
CA GLY A 40 -6.11 19.47 -7.71
C GLY A 40 -5.23 18.40 -7.08
N ALA A 41 -5.72 17.72 -6.05
CA ALA A 41 -4.99 16.63 -5.41
C ALA A 41 -4.64 15.51 -6.41
N LYS A 42 -5.60 15.12 -7.27
CA LYS A 42 -5.33 14.12 -8.32
C LYS A 42 -4.26 14.55 -9.31
N LYS A 43 -4.14 15.85 -9.62
CA LYS A 43 -3.08 16.36 -10.52
C LYS A 43 -1.70 16.27 -9.88
N ASP A 44 -1.59 16.50 -8.58
CA ASP A 44 -0.31 16.56 -7.87
C ASP A 44 0.17 15.18 -7.37
N LEU A 45 -0.75 14.28 -7.05
CA LEU A 45 -0.41 12.94 -6.59
C LEU A 45 0.30 12.11 -7.67
N ARG A 46 1.19 11.23 -7.23
CA ARG A 46 1.91 10.28 -8.06
C ARG A 46 1.80 8.90 -7.46
N VAL A 47 1.51 7.92 -8.31
CA VAL A 47 1.40 6.52 -7.92
C VAL A 47 2.77 5.87 -8.04
N LEU A 48 3.18 5.22 -6.95
CA LEU A 48 4.40 4.43 -6.92
C LEU A 48 4.02 2.95 -6.93
N GLU A 49 4.45 2.24 -7.96
CA GLU A 49 4.29 0.80 -8.07
C GLU A 49 5.50 0.10 -7.44
N ILE A 50 5.22 -0.87 -6.56
CA ILE A 50 6.25 -1.72 -5.96
C ILE A 50 6.20 -3.08 -6.66
N THR A 51 7.30 -3.46 -7.32
CA THR A 51 7.50 -4.83 -7.81
C THR A 51 8.21 -5.62 -6.71
N PRO A 52 7.51 -6.53 -5.99
CA PRO A 52 8.09 -7.22 -4.85
C PRO A 52 9.11 -8.27 -5.31
N ILE A 53 10.19 -8.42 -4.55
CA ILE A 53 11.22 -9.47 -4.72
C ILE A 53 11.12 -10.46 -3.55
N THR A 54 10.97 -9.95 -2.34
CA THR A 54 10.71 -10.74 -1.13
C THR A 54 9.74 -10.03 -0.21
N ALA A 55 8.95 -10.78 0.55
CA ALA A 55 8.12 -10.23 1.62
C ALA A 55 8.14 -11.13 2.87
N GLY A 56 7.81 -10.54 4.01
CA GLY A 56 7.63 -11.23 5.28
C GLY A 56 6.32 -10.83 5.93
N TYR A 57 5.63 -11.78 6.54
CA TYR A 57 4.48 -11.56 7.40
C TYR A 57 4.76 -12.16 8.77
N LEU A 58 4.44 -11.43 9.83
CA LEU A 58 4.66 -11.81 11.21
C LEU A 58 3.40 -11.52 12.02
N ASP A 59 2.90 -12.53 12.74
CA ASP A 59 1.69 -12.43 13.55
C ASP A 59 1.96 -12.84 15.00
N TYR A 60 1.93 -11.87 15.91
CA TYR A 60 2.15 -12.09 17.34
C TYR A 60 0.90 -12.56 18.07
N ARG A 61 -0.26 -12.60 17.40
CA ARG A 61 -1.53 -13.03 17.99
C ARG A 61 -1.61 -14.55 18.14
N THR A 62 -0.86 -15.30 17.33
CA THR A 62 -0.81 -16.77 17.40
C THR A 62 0.28 -17.25 18.35
N LYS A 63 0.07 -18.41 18.98
CA LYS A 63 1.09 -19.10 19.80
C LYS A 63 1.28 -20.54 19.28
N PRO A 64 2.46 -20.89 18.72
CA PRO A 64 3.64 -20.04 18.54
C PRO A 64 3.40 -18.88 17.55
N VAL A 65 4.28 -17.87 17.59
CA VAL A 65 4.26 -16.74 16.66
C VAL A 65 4.29 -17.27 15.23
N PHE A 66 3.37 -16.82 14.39
CA PHE A 66 3.31 -17.23 13.00
C PHE A 66 4.17 -16.30 12.15
N MET A 67 5.06 -16.89 11.35
CA MET A 67 5.89 -16.17 10.40
C MET A 67 5.83 -16.84 9.03
N ARG A 68 5.69 -16.04 7.98
CA ARG A 68 5.73 -16.50 6.60
C ARG A 68 6.57 -15.58 5.73
N ASN A 69 7.50 -16.18 4.99
CA ASN A 69 8.31 -15.48 4.01
C ASN A 69 7.83 -15.82 2.59
N PHE A 70 7.96 -14.85 1.69
CA PHE A 70 7.57 -14.94 0.29
C PHE A 70 8.75 -14.56 -0.58
N LYS A 71 8.91 -15.28 -1.70
CA LYS A 71 9.82 -14.95 -2.81
C LYS A 71 8.98 -14.94 -4.08
N PHE A 72 9.09 -13.86 -4.85
CA PHE A 72 8.32 -13.62 -6.06
C PHE A 72 9.15 -13.93 -7.31
#